data_AF-A0A399XRC4-F1
#
_entry.id   AF-A0A399XRC4-F1
#
_cell.length_a   1.000
_cell.length_b   1.000
_cell.length_c   1.000
_cell.angle_alpha   90.00
_cell.angle_beta   90.00
_cell.angle_gamma   90.00
#
_symmetry.space_group_name_H-M   'P 1'
#
loop_
_entity.id
_entity.type
_entity.pdbx_description
1 polymer ?
#
loop_
_entity_poly.entity_id
_entity_poly.type
_entity_poly.pdbx_seq_one_letter_code
_entity_poly.pdbx_strand_id
1 'polypeptide(L)' 'MIRLEAKMPTSRYCRLVGVPERSYWRWQQRERQGRPAKGPWPSPARDRVEPAALAYADRFPAWGHRVTLNLSFNLNPDR' A
#
# COMPACT_ATOMS: atom_id res chain seq x y z
N MET A 1 22.02 8.08 -3.39
CA MET A 1 21.59 6.89 -4.18
C MET A 1 22.67 5.82 -4.01
N ILE A 2 22.36 4.71 -3.33
CA ILE A 2 23.31 3.69 -2.82
C ILE A 2 24.41 3.29 -3.83
N ARG A 3 24.09 3.14 -5.12
CA ARG A 3 25.07 2.83 -6.18
C ARG A 3 26.12 3.93 -6.39
N LEU A 4 25.70 5.20 -6.39
CA LEU A 4 26.57 6.36 -6.62
C LEU A 4 27.53 6.56 -5.45
N GLU A 5 27.04 6.38 -4.22
CA GLU A 5 27.86 6.44 -2.99
C GLU A 5 28.94 5.35 -3.01
N ALA A 6 28.60 4.15 -3.47
CA ALA A 6 29.55 3.05 -3.65
C ALA A 6 30.46 3.17 -4.90
N LYS A 7 30.38 4.26 -5.66
CA LYS A 7 31.08 4.48 -6.95
C LYS A 7 30.95 3.28 -7.91
N MET A 8 29.79 2.61 -7.90
CA MET A 8 29.60 1.35 -8.61
C MET A 8 28.99 1.57 -10.01
N PRO A 9 29.53 0.93 -11.07
CA PRO A 9 28.91 0.99 -12.39
C PRO A 9 27.56 0.27 -12.40
N THR A 10 26.64 0.76 -13.25
CA THR A 10 25.26 0.24 -13.35
C THR A 10 25.20 -1.24 -13.67
N SER A 11 26.07 -1.73 -14.57
CA SER A 11 26.12 -3.14 -14.96
C SER A 11 26.48 -4.06 -13.79
N ARG A 12 27.52 -3.70 -13.02
CA ARG A 12 27.90 -4.43 -11.80
C ARG A 12 26.78 -4.42 -10.77
N TYR A 13 26.13 -3.28 -10.56
CA TYR A 13 25.01 -3.16 -9.63
C TYR A 13 23.82 -4.04 -10.04
N CYS A 14 23.43 -4.01 -11.31
CA CYS A 14 22.35 -4.83 -11.84
C CYS A 14 22.62 -6.33 -11.66
N ARG A 15 23.87 -6.76 -11.93
CA ARG A 15 24.31 -8.14 -11.70
C ARG A 15 24.26 -8.52 -10.21
N LEU A 16 24.71 -7.64 -9.32
CA LEU A 16 24.73 -7.90 -7.87
C LEU A 16 23.31 -8.03 -7.29
N VAL A 17 22.40 -7.15 -7.69
CA VAL A 17 21.03 -7.10 -7.17
C VAL A 17 20.10 -8.09 -7.91
N GLY A 18 20.56 -8.68 -9.01
CA GLY A 18 19.77 -9.62 -9.81
C GLY A 18 18.67 -8.96 -10.63
N VAL A 19 18.83 -7.68 -10.99
CA VAL A 19 17.85 -6.91 -11.78
C VAL A 19 18.34 -6.76 -13.21
N PRO A 20 17.48 -6.95 -14.24
CA PRO A 20 17.85 -6.67 -15.62
C PRO A 20 18.21 -5.20 -15.85
N GLU A 21 19.30 -4.93 -16.56
CA GLU A 21 19.77 -3.56 -16.81
C GLU A 21 18.71 -2.69 -17.50
N ARG A 22 17.96 -3.25 -18.46
CA ARG A 22 16.88 -2.55 -19.17
C ARG A 22 15.79 -2.07 -18.22
N SER A 23 15.42 -2.88 -17.24
CA SER A 23 14.42 -2.53 -16.22
C SER A 23 14.94 -1.43 -15.31
N TYR A 24 16.20 -1.55 -14.89
CA TYR A 24 16.86 -0.54 -14.06
C TYR A 24 16.94 0.82 -14.75
N TRP A 25 17.34 0.87 -16.03
CA TRP A 25 17.35 2.10 -16.82
C TRP A 25 15.95 2.71 -16.95
N ARG A 26 14.93 1.88 -17.19
CA ARG A 26 13.54 2.35 -17.25
C ARG A 26 13.10 2.97 -15.92
N TRP A 27 13.46 2.38 -14.78
CA TRP A 27 13.15 2.95 -13.46
C TRP A 27 13.90 4.25 -13.23
N GLN A 28 15.19 4.31 -13.54
CA GLN A 28 16.01 5.53 -13.44
C GLN A 28 15.43 6.68 -14.28
N GLN A 29 15.01 6.41 -15.51
CA GLN A 29 14.39 7.43 -16.37
C GLN A 29 13.09 7.95 -15.77
N ARG A 30 12.25 7.06 -15.22
CA ARG A 30 10.99 7.46 -14.59
C ARG A 30 11.19 8.25 -13.31
N GLU A 31 12.16 7.88 -12.49
CA GLU A 31 12.54 8.65 -11.29
C GLU A 31 13.03 10.05 -11.67
N ARG A 32 13.87 10.18 -12.71
CA ARG A 32 14.34 11.48 -13.22
C ARG A 32 13.22 12.36 -13.77
N GLN A 33 12.17 11.74 -14.31
CA GLN A 33 10.96 12.43 -14.77
C GLN A 33 10.03 12.84 -13.62
N GLY A 34 10.44 12.65 -12.35
CA GLY A 34 9.66 13.08 -11.19
C GLY A 34 8.41 12.24 -10.98
N ARG A 35 8.45 10.95 -11.32
CA ARG A 35 7.30 10.05 -11.15
C ARG A 35 6.80 10.15 -9.69
N PRO A 36 5.48 10.31 -9.47
CA PRO A 36 4.95 10.26 -8.12
C PRO A 36 5.35 8.93 -7.49
N ALA A 37 5.88 8.99 -6.27
CA ALA A 37 6.08 7.81 -5.44
C ALA A 37 4.79 6.98 -5.51
N LYS A 38 4.92 5.64 -5.58
CA LYS A 38 3.75 4.76 -5.54
C LYS A 38 2.85 5.29 -4.42
N GLY A 39 1.63 5.71 -4.79
CA GLY A 39 0.75 6.45 -3.89
C GLY A 39 0.60 5.72 -2.56
N PRO A 40 0.18 6.40 -1.49
CA PRO A 40 -0.08 5.75 -0.22
C PRO A 40 -0.89 4.49 -0.51
N TRP A 41 -0.46 3.36 0.07
CA TRP A 41 -1.25 2.14 -0.01
C TRP A 41 -2.69 2.52 0.33
N PRO A 42 -3.68 2.06 -0.47
CA PRO A 42 -5.06 2.44 -0.25
C PRO A 42 -5.34 2.22 1.24
N SER A 43 -5.69 3.31 1.93
CA SER A 43 -6.07 3.21 3.34
C SER A 43 -7.20 2.19 3.38
N PRO A 44 -7.14 1.16 4.26
CA PRO A 44 -8.24 0.23 4.38
C PRO A 44 -9.51 1.04 4.63
N ALA A 45 -10.65 0.57 4.11
CA ALA A 45 -11.93 1.26 4.14
C ALA A 45 -12.49 1.56 5.55
N ARG A 46 -11.67 1.56 6.60
CA ARG A 46 -11.97 1.91 7.99
C ARG A 46 -12.82 3.17 8.08
N ASP A 47 -12.45 4.24 7.38
CA ASP A 47 -13.22 5.49 7.41
C ASP A 47 -14.66 5.32 6.88
N ARG A 48 -14.89 4.36 5.98
CA ARG A 48 -16.23 4.03 5.46
C ARG A 48 -17.00 3.05 6.35
N VAL A 49 -16.29 2.18 7.07
CA VAL A 49 -16.86 1.12 7.91
C VAL A 49 -17.16 1.62 9.32
N GLU A 50 -16.49 2.67 9.76
CA GLU A 50 -16.62 3.25 11.10
C GLU A 50 -18.06 3.68 11.45
N PRO A 51 -18.82 4.37 10.57
CA PRO A 51 -20.22 4.71 10.86
C PRO A 51 -21.12 3.49 11.05
N ALA A 52 -20.91 2.44 10.24
CA ALA A 52 -21.68 1.21 10.35
C ALA A 52 -21.33 0.42 11.62
N ALA A 53 -20.04 0.39 11.99
CA ALA A 53 -19.60 -0.24 13.22
C ALA A 53 -20.18 0.45 14.46
N LEU A 54 -20.23 1.78 14.48
CA LEU A 54 -20.86 2.56 15.56
C LEU A 54 -22.36 2.24 15.66
N ALA A 55 -23.09 2.26 14.54
CA ALA A 55 -24.52 1.95 14.53
C ALA A 55 -24.85 0.55 15.08
N TYR A 56 -24.02 -0.45 14.78
CA TYR A 56 -24.20 -1.80 15.32
C TYR A 56 -23.77 -1.92 16.78
N ALA A 57 -22.74 -1.19 17.21
CA ALA A 57 -22.31 -1.16 18.61
C ALA A 57 -23.39 -0.55 19.52
N ASP A 58 -24.02 0.54 19.08
CA ASP A 58 -25.11 1.19 19.81
C ASP A 58 -26.36 0.30 19.87
N ARG A 59 -26.67 -0.40 18.77
CA ARG A 59 -27.85 -1.28 18.69
C ARG A 59 -27.68 -2.57 19.49
N PHE A 60 -26.43 -3.05 19.64
CA PHE A 60 -26.12 -4.31 20.31
C PHE A 60 -24.94 -4.16 21.27
N PRO A 61 -25.14 -3.51 22.44
CA PRO A 61 -24.06 -3.17 23.37
C PRO A 61 -23.40 -4.40 24.03
N ALA A 62 -24.06 -5.56 24.03
CA ALA A 62 -23.51 -6.82 24.51
C ALA A 62 -22.55 -7.50 23.51
N TRP A 63 -22.48 -7.00 22.27
CA TRP A 63 -21.62 -7.58 21.24
C TRP A 63 -20.20 -7.04 21.34
N GLY A 64 -19.23 -7.93 21.33
CA GLY A 64 -17.82 -7.56 21.29
C GLY A 64 -17.39 -7.05 19.91
N HIS A 65 -16.30 -6.27 19.87
CA HIS A 65 -15.76 -5.62 18.67
C HIS A 65 -15.62 -6.55 17.44
N ARG A 66 -15.32 -7.85 17.65
CA ARG A 66 -15.15 -8.82 16.57
C ARG A 66 -16.42 -9.04 15.76
N VAL A 67 -17.57 -9.08 16.43
CA VAL A 67 -18.86 -9.32 15.76
C VAL A 67 -19.30 -8.06 15.03
N THR A 68 -19.15 -6.90 15.69
CA THR A 68 -19.49 -5.59 15.14
C THR A 68 -18.69 -5.27 13.87
N LEU A 69 -17.36 -5.48 13.90
CA LEU A 69 -16.50 -5.24 12.74
C LEU A 69 -16.76 -6.21 11.58
N ASN A 70 -17.15 -7.44 11.87
CA ASN A 70 -17.41 -8.44 10.84
C ASN A 70 -18.75 -8.15 10.13
N LEU A 71 -19.77 -7.71 10.87
CA LEU A 71 -21.07 -7.35 10.32
C LEU A 71 -21.01 -6.05 9.52
N SER A 72 -20.28 -5.05 10.00
CA SER A 72 -20.10 -3.79 9.27
C SER A 72 -19.31 -3.96 7.96
N PHE A 73 -18.49 -5.02 7.85
CA PHE A 73 -17.75 -5.39 6.64
C PHE A 73 -18.58 -6.24 5.66
N ASN A 74 -19.40 -7.20 6.15
CA ASN A 74 -20.13 -8.14 5.27
C ASN A 74 -21.53 -7.67 4.83
N LEU A 75 -22.19 -6.79 5.59
CA LEU A 75 -23.56 -6.32 5.28
C LEU A 75 -23.60 -5.07 4.38
N ASN A 76 -22.45 -4.63 3.85
CA ASN A 76 -22.38 -3.64 2.77
C ASN A 76 -21.98 -4.34 1.45
N PRO A 77 -22.91 -4.98 0.73
CA PRO A 77 -22.60 -5.66 -0.53
C PRO A 77 -22.42 -4.71 -1.73
N ASP A 78 -22.78 -3.42 -1.59
CA ASP A 78 -22.59 -2.39 -2.62
C ASP A 78 -21.53 -1.37 -2.19
N ARG A 79 -20.23 -1.74 -2.18
CA ARG A 79 -19.05 -0.83 -2.31
C ARG A 79 -17.70 -1.52 -2.16
#